data_AF-A0A9X8VCF2-F1
#
_entry.id   AF-A0A9X8VCF2-F1
#
_cell.length_a   1.000
_cell.length_b   1.000
_cell.length_c   1.000
_cell.angle_alpha   90.00
_cell.angle_beta   90.00
_cell.angle_gamma   90.00
#
_symmetry.space_group_name_H-M   'P 1'
#
loop_
_entity.id
_entity.type
_entity.pdbx_description
1 polymer ?
#
loop_
_entity_poly.entity_id
_entity_poly.type
_entity_poly.pdbx_seq_one_letter_code
_entity_poly.pdbx_strand_id
1 'polypeptide(L)'
;MARLAEQYGKNTLALHLLGELNTQAGNLTLQQWEPELLFEVKARKLKLLRLQAGRSEADKTRLQPEMELLLAGLVALDPARAAVLCG
;
A
#
# COMPACT_ATOMS: atom_id res chain seq x y z
N MET A 1 -0.74 14.62 2.88
CA MET A 1 -0.02 14.25 4.13
C MET A 1 0.83 12.99 3.99
N ALA A 2 0.27 11.83 3.62
CA ALA A 2 1.05 10.58 3.49
C ALA A 2 2.28 10.69 2.57
N ARG A 3 2.13 11.30 1.38
CA ARG A 3 3.25 11.56 0.45
C ARG A 3 4.39 12.36 1.09
N LEU A 4 4.06 13.40 1.87
CA LEU A 4 5.04 14.22 2.57
C LEU A 4 5.74 13.42 3.67
N ALA A 5 4.99 12.67 4.48
CA ALA A 5 5.57 11.81 5.50
C ALA A 5 6.56 10.80 4.91
N GLU A 6 6.21 10.17 3.78
CA GLU A 6 7.11 9.26 3.05
C GLU A 6 8.37 9.98 2.54
N GLN A 7 8.21 11.15 1.89
CA GLN A 7 9.32 11.92 1.31
C GLN A 7 10.36 12.35 2.36
N TYR A 8 9.91 12.69 3.57
CA TYR A 8 10.79 13.10 4.67
C TYR A 8 11.21 11.93 5.58
N GLY A 9 11.07 10.69 5.13
CA GLY A 9 11.56 9.49 5.84
C GLY A 9 10.75 9.10 7.09
N LYS A 10 9.60 9.74 7.33
CA LYS A 10 8.68 9.42 8.43
C LYS A 10 7.82 8.20 8.08
N ASN A 11 8.48 7.07 7.80
CA ASN A 11 7.85 5.88 7.21
C ASN A 11 6.72 5.28 8.07
N THR A 12 6.88 5.27 9.40
CA THR A 12 5.84 4.79 10.31
C THR A 12 4.59 5.66 10.23
N LEU A 13 4.76 6.99 10.21
CA LEU A 13 3.64 7.92 10.04
C LEU A 13 2.97 7.75 8.67
N ALA A 14 3.77 7.61 7.61
CA ALA A 14 3.25 7.36 6.27
C ALA A 14 2.43 6.06 6.21
N LEU A 15 2.89 4.98 6.84
CA LEU A 15 2.15 3.72 6.95
C LEU A 15 0.81 3.88 7.67
N HIS A 16 0.78 4.60 8.80
CA HIS A 16 -0.46 4.87 9.51
C HIS A 16 -1.45 5.67 8.65
N LEU A 17 -1.00 6.76 8.03
CA LEU A 17 -1.84 7.59 7.15
C LEU A 17 -2.38 6.81 5.94
N LEU A 18 -1.54 5.98 5.30
CA LEU A 18 -1.96 5.14 4.18
C LEU A 18 -2.90 4.01 4.61
N GLY A 19 -2.71 3.47 5.82
CA GLY A 19 -3.60 2.49 6.42
C GLY A 19 -5.02 3.03 6.59
N GLU A 20 -5.14 4.24 7.16
CA GLU A 20 -6.42 4.92 7.36
C GLU A 20 -7.11 5.26 6.02
N LEU A 21 -6.36 5.76 5.04
CA LEU A 21 -6.92 6.04 3.71
C LEU A 21 -7.43 4.76 3.02
N ASN A 22 -6.69 3.65 3.12
CA ASN A 22 -7.09 2.39 2.51
C ASN A 22 -8.32 1.77 3.20
N THR A 23 -8.49 1.93 4.51
CA THR A 23 -9.68 1.42 5.22
C THR A 23 -10.93 2.23 4.88
N GLN A 24 -10.82 3.55 4.78
CA GLN A 24 -11.95 4.42 4.43
C GLN A 24 -12.35 4.33 2.96
N ALA A 25 -11.43 3.93 2.07
CA ALA A 25 -11.70 3.86 0.63
C ALA A 25 -12.88 2.94 0.26
N GLY A 26 -13.08 1.85 1.01
CA GLY A 26 -14.21 0.94 0.82
C GLY A 26 -15.56 1.58 1.14
N ASN A 27 -15.59 2.48 2.13
CA ASN A 27 -16.82 3.17 2.55
C ASN A 27 -17.26 4.25 1.55
N LEU A 28 -16.30 4.82 0.82
CA LEU A 28 -16.52 5.93 -0.11
C LEU A 28 -16.64 5.49 -1.57
N THR A 29 -16.66 4.18 -1.85
CA THR A 29 -16.71 3.63 -3.23
C THR A 29 -15.61 4.22 -4.14
N LEU A 30 -14.42 4.50 -3.58
CA LEU A 30 -13.34 5.14 -4.34
C LEU A 30 -12.84 4.29 -5.50
N GLN A 31 -13.07 2.98 -5.47
CA GLN A 31 -12.75 2.10 -6.59
C GLN A 31 -13.55 2.47 -7.86
N GLN A 32 -14.78 2.98 -7.72
CA GLN A 32 -15.61 3.38 -8.85
C GLN A 32 -15.32 4.81 -9.31
N TRP A 33 -14.99 5.71 -8.38
CA TRP A 33 -14.83 7.14 -8.67
C TRP A 33 -13.39 7.55 -8.97
N GLU A 34 -12.44 7.04 -8.18
CA GLU A 34 -11.03 7.46 -8.22
C GLU A 34 -10.08 6.24 -8.06
N PRO A 35 -10.15 5.26 -8.97
CA PRO A 35 -9.34 4.03 -8.88
C PRO A 35 -7.84 4.32 -8.90
N GLU A 36 -7.41 5.40 -9.56
CA GLU A 36 -6.00 5.81 -9.62
C GLU A 36 -5.45 6.25 -8.27
N LEU A 37 -6.23 7.01 -7.49
CA LEU A 37 -5.84 7.41 -6.14
C LEU A 37 -5.79 6.19 -5.20
N LEU A 38 -6.76 5.28 -5.32
CA LEU A 38 -6.77 4.06 -4.53
C LEU A 38 -5.57 3.15 -4.88
N PHE A 39 -5.21 3.05 -6.16
CA PHE A 39 -4.02 2.34 -6.61
C PHE A 39 -2.77 2.94 -5.95
N GLU A 40 -2.62 4.27 -5.95
CA GLU A 40 -1.46 4.92 -5.34
C GLU A 40 -1.37 4.64 -3.84
N VAL A 41 -2.49 4.73 -3.10
CA VAL A 41 -2.52 4.45 -1.66
C VAL A 41 -2.02 3.03 -1.38
N LYS A 42 -2.53 2.04 -2.10
CA LYS A 42 -2.12 0.63 -1.94
C LYS A 42 -0.66 0.42 -2.35
N ALA A 43 -0.22 0.98 -3.46
CA ALA A 43 1.14 0.82 -3.99
C ALA A 43 2.20 1.43 -3.05
N ARG A 44 1.95 2.63 -2.51
CA ARG A 44 2.85 3.26 -1.52
C ARG A 44 2.90 2.48 -0.22
N LYS A 45 1.75 1.98 0.25
CA LYS A 45 1.70 1.15 1.45
C LYS A 45 2.50 -0.14 1.26
N LEU A 46 2.31 -0.83 0.13
CA LEU A 46 3.07 -2.03 -0.23
C LEU A 46 4.58 -1.77 -0.25
N LYS A 47 5.02 -0.66 -0.87
CA LYS A 47 6.43 -0.25 -0.90
C LYS A 47 7.01 -0.07 0.51
N LEU A 48 6.29 0.61 1.40
CA LEU A 48 6.75 0.85 2.78
C LEU A 48 6.77 -0.44 3.61
N LEU A 49 5.80 -1.34 3.41
CA LEU A 49 5.80 -2.66 4.06
C LEU A 49 6.97 -3.52 3.58
N ARG A 50 7.30 -3.51 2.28
CA ARG A 50 8.50 -4.18 1.75
C ARG A 50 9.79 -3.64 2.38
N LEU A 51 9.88 -2.32 2.53
CA LEU A 51 11.02 -1.69 3.21
C LEU A 51 11.12 -2.12 4.69
N GLN A 52 9.99 -2.29 5.39
CA GLN A 52 9.96 -2.77 6.76
C GLN A 52 10.30 -4.27 6.86
N ALA A 53 9.76 -5.09 5.97
CA ALA A 53 10.03 -6.53 5.87
C ALA A 53 11.53 -6.82 5.62
N GLY A 54 12.22 -5.95 4.87
CA GLY A 54 13.67 -6.07 4.63
C GLY A 54 14.56 -5.87 5.87
N ARG A 55 13.99 -5.49 7.02
CA ARG A 55 14.76 -5.24 8.26
C ARG A 55 14.98 -6.50 9.10
N SER A 56 14.08 -7.48 9.03
CA SER A 56 14.13 -8.71 9.83
C SER A 56 13.21 -9.78 9.25
N GLU A 57 13.62 -11.05 9.31
CA GLU A 57 12.77 -12.18 8.91
C GLU A 57 11.49 -12.28 9.76
N ALA A 58 11.53 -11.83 11.01
CA ALA A 58 10.33 -11.75 11.86
C ALA A 58 9.33 -10.71 11.34
N ASP A 59 9.80 -9.57 10.85
CA ASP A 59 8.93 -8.57 10.22
C ASP A 59 8.40 -9.07 8.87
N LYS A 60 9.26 -9.70 8.06
CA LYS A 60 8.86 -10.26 6.77
C LYS A 60 7.73 -11.27 6.91
N THR A 61 7.89 -12.26 7.79
CA THR A 61 6.85 -13.29 8.03
C THR A 61 5.54 -12.67 8.55
N ARG A 62 5.63 -11.67 9.44
CA ARG A 62 4.45 -10.97 9.98
C ARG A 62 3.73 -10.10 8.94
N LEU A 63 4.46 -9.45 8.02
CA LEU A 63 3.91 -8.48 7.06
C LEU A 63 3.49 -9.11 5.73
N GLN A 64 3.99 -10.31 5.41
CA GLN A 64 3.67 -11.03 4.19
C GLN A 64 2.17 -11.10 3.85
N PRO A 65 1.25 -11.49 4.76
CA PRO A 65 -0.18 -11.59 4.41
C PRO A 65 -0.81 -10.25 4.04
N GLU A 66 -0.38 -9.15 4.66
CA GLU A 66 -0.86 -7.81 4.34
C GLU A 66 -0.33 -7.35 2.97
N MET A 67 0.92 -7.69 2.65
CA MET A 67 1.51 -7.40 1.35
C MET A 67 0.80 -8.16 0.22
N GLU A 68 0.46 -9.42 0.43
CA GLU A 68 -0.31 -10.23 -0.53
C GLU A 68 -1.71 -9.67 -0.77
N LEU A 69 -2.41 -9.25 0.29
CA LEU A 69 -3.73 -8.61 0.17
C LEU A 69 -3.65 -7.29 -0.61
N LEU A 70 -2.62 -6.47 -0.36
CA LEU A 70 -2.41 -5.23 -1.11
C LEU A 70 -2.11 -5.50 -2.59
N LEU A 71 -1.29 -6.50 -2.88
CA LEU A 71 -0.95 -6.88 -4.25
C LEU A 71 -2.18 -7.40 -5.01
N ALA A 72 -2.98 -8.27 -4.40
CA ALA A 72 -4.25 -8.72 -4.98
C ALA A 72 -5.19 -7.54 -5.25
N GLY A 73 -5.28 -6.58 -4.32
CA GLY A 73 -6.08 -5.37 -4.50
C GLY A 73 -5.56 -4.45 -5.63
N LEU A 74 -4.25 -4.37 -5.84
CA LEU A 74 -3.65 -3.63 -6.95
C LEU A 74 -3.94 -4.30 -8.29
N VAL A 75 -3.82 -5.62 -8.37
CA VAL A 75 -4.16 -6.40 -9.58
C VAL A 75 -5.64 -6.24 -9.92
N ALA A 76 -6.53 -6.23 -8.93
CA ALA A 76 -7.96 -6.02 -9.15
C ALA A 76 -8.30 -4.61 -9.65
N LEU A 77 -7.48 -3.60 -9.35
CA LEU A 77 -7.66 -2.23 -9.83
C LEU A 77 -7.10 -2.04 -11.24
N ASP A 78 -5.87 -2.49 -11.47
CA ASP A 78 -5.19 -2.37 -12.77
C ASP A 78 -4.09 -3.44 -12.88
N PRO A 79 -4.35 -4.56 -13.60
CA PRO A 79 -3.37 -5.63 -13.78
C PRO A 79 -2.11 -5.18 -14.50
N ALA A 80 -2.22 -4.27 -15.48
CA ALA A 80 -1.09 -3.82 -16.28
C ALA A 80 -0.11 -2.99 -15.43
N ARG A 81 -0.64 -2.09 -14.61
CA ARG A 81 0.17 -1.33 -13.64
C ARG A 81 0.67 -2.19 -12.49
N ALA A 82 -0.09 -3.18 -12.05
CA ALA A 82 0.32 -4.06 -10.95
C ALA A 82 1.43 -5.05 -11.36
N ALA A 83 1.53 -5.42 -12.63
CA ALA A 83 2.51 -6.40 -13.11
C ALA A 83 3.96 -6.07 -12.73
N VAL A 84 4.34 -4.79 -12.76
CA VAL A 84 5.70 -4.35 -12.37
C VAL A 84 5.97 -4.43 -10.86
N LEU A 85 4.93 -4.64 -10.05
CA LEU A 85 5.01 -4.75 -8.59
C LEU A 85 5.04 -6.22 -8.12
N CYS A 86 4.86 -7.20 -9.01
CA CYS A 86 4.82 -8.63 -8.66
C CYS A 86 6.20 -9.27 -8.43
N GLY A 87 7.29 -8.49 -8.57
CA GLY A 87 8.66 -8.88 -8.20
C GLY A 87 9.06 -8.46 -6.79
#